data_AF-A0A822BPQ9-F1
#
_entry.id   AF-A0A822BPQ9-F1
#
_cell.length_a   1.000
_cell.length_b   1.000
_cell.length_c   1.000
_cell.angle_alpha   90.00
_cell.angle_beta   90.00
_cell.angle_gamma   90.00
#
_symmetry.space_group_name_H-M   'P 1'
#
loop_
_entity.id
_entity.type
_entity.pdbx_description
1 polymer ?
#
loop_
_entity_poly.entity_id
_entity_poly.type
_entity_poly.pdbx_seq_one_letter_code
_entity_poly.pdbx_strand_id
1 'polypeptide(L)'
;MDEEILELNDDQETIRYRLINEISKENETLAYYLKEIFNICTNPNRDIRIEVYKKILNDLKFGSIEREKLLEYYAKIMDLERRVRKFVNAKIYNEKIENPNSTATADRFEYVFFRMKDENVPEEKVTEFFNQNAYAIFSLTMHPTNPTSTDYTIHGGIQFDKYLENHIDYEEHLHLLEYLTLVGQKKTVQQEVKETIAIIDIIYETSTKVRDELIEALKQTPSYEKLIDVNRPLIQVSIWAAGDGDGNENADVYALKQAVLQLKQRIKQLYLNDIKKLSYDQKKIIQDKLINN
;
A
#
# COMPACT_ATOMS: atom_id res chain seq x y z
N MET A 1 -24.47 -1.07 -18.96
CA MET A 1 -23.20 -1.39 -18.28
C MET A 1 -22.41 -0.13 -18.50
N ASP A 2 -22.49 0.73 -17.50
CA ASP A 2 -22.43 2.18 -17.70
C ASP A 2 -20.99 2.62 -17.92
N GLU A 3 -20.81 3.46 -18.94
CA GLU A 3 -19.54 3.98 -19.48
C GLU A 3 -18.92 5.09 -18.60
N GLU A 4 -18.88 4.90 -17.28
CA GLU A 4 -18.15 5.82 -16.38
C GLU A 4 -17.25 5.02 -15.43
N ILE A 5 -16.31 4.27 -15.99
CA ILE A 5 -15.04 4.04 -15.28
C ILE A 5 -14.10 5.13 -15.79
N LEU A 6 -13.99 6.19 -14.98
CA LEU A 6 -13.01 7.27 -15.14
C LEU A 6 -11.66 6.72 -15.60
N GLU A 7 -11.12 7.33 -16.66
CA GLU A 7 -9.85 6.99 -17.32
C GLU A 7 -8.77 6.64 -16.30
N LEU A 8 -8.56 5.33 -16.10
CA LEU A 8 -7.35 4.83 -15.47
C LEU A 8 -6.21 5.04 -16.46
N ASN A 9 -5.07 5.52 -15.97
CA ASN A 9 -3.93 5.83 -16.83
C ASN A 9 -3.45 4.62 -17.63
N ASP A 10 -3.73 3.40 -17.17
CA ASP A 10 -3.53 2.15 -17.91
C ASP A 10 -4.39 1.00 -17.35
N ASP A 11 -4.76 0.03 -18.20
CA ASP A 11 -5.22 -1.29 -17.75
C ASP A 11 -4.05 -2.27 -17.60
N GLN A 12 -4.33 -3.51 -17.16
CA GLN A 12 -3.30 -4.54 -16.99
C GLN A 12 -2.52 -4.83 -18.28
N GLU A 13 -3.19 -4.82 -19.42
CA GLU A 13 -2.56 -5.09 -20.71
C GLU A 13 -1.73 -3.91 -21.18
N THR A 14 -2.17 -2.67 -20.94
CA THR A 14 -1.40 -1.48 -21.35
C THR A 14 -0.05 -1.38 -20.64
N ILE A 15 0.01 -1.61 -19.32
CA ILE A 15 1.29 -1.66 -18.57
C ILE A 15 2.21 -2.73 -19.11
N ARG A 16 1.67 -3.92 -19.39
CA ARG A 16 2.43 -5.03 -19.96
C ARG A 16 3.05 -4.61 -21.28
N TYR A 17 2.25 -4.12 -22.21
CA TYR A 17 2.71 -3.76 -23.55
C TYR A 17 3.73 -2.63 -23.51
N ARG A 18 3.49 -1.63 -22.68
CA ARG A 18 4.41 -0.52 -22.47
C ARG A 18 5.78 -0.98 -21.99
N LEU A 19 5.84 -1.74 -20.90
CA LEU A 19 7.10 -2.23 -20.34
C LEU A 19 7.84 -3.13 -21.34
N ILE A 20 7.12 -3.99 -22.05
CA ILE A 20 7.70 -4.82 -23.11
C ILE A 20 8.27 -3.94 -24.24
N ASN A 21 7.59 -2.85 -24.61
CA ASN A 21 8.07 -1.94 -25.64
C ASN A 21 9.32 -1.18 -25.18
N GLU A 22 9.39 -0.72 -23.93
CA GLU A 22 10.61 -0.12 -23.37
C GLU A 22 11.76 -1.13 -23.33
N ILE A 23 11.52 -2.35 -22.85
CA ILE A 23 12.52 -3.43 -22.86
C ILE A 23 12.99 -3.72 -24.29
N SER A 24 12.10 -3.62 -25.30
CA SER A 24 12.48 -3.87 -26.69
C SER A 24 13.48 -2.84 -27.25
N LYS A 25 13.50 -1.62 -26.71
CA LYS A 25 14.49 -0.59 -27.09
C LYS A 25 15.90 -0.95 -26.59
N GLU A 26 16.00 -1.68 -25.49
CA GLU A 26 17.27 -2.11 -24.89
C GLU A 26 17.69 -3.53 -25.32
N ASN A 27 16.72 -4.44 -25.45
CA ASN A 27 16.94 -5.85 -25.74
C ASN A 27 15.72 -6.50 -26.42
N GLU A 28 15.74 -6.50 -27.76
CA GLU A 28 14.69 -7.08 -28.60
C GLU A 28 14.43 -8.57 -28.30
N THR A 29 15.47 -9.34 -27.98
CA THR A 29 15.36 -10.78 -27.71
C THR A 29 14.58 -11.04 -26.42
N LEU A 30 14.86 -10.29 -25.36
CA LEU A 30 14.12 -10.41 -24.10
C LEU A 30 12.67 -9.96 -24.26
N ALA A 31 12.44 -8.86 -24.99
CA ALA A 31 11.09 -8.41 -25.29
C ALA A 31 10.29 -9.45 -26.10
N TYR A 32 10.92 -10.11 -27.08
CA TYR A 32 10.32 -11.21 -27.82
C TYR A 32 9.88 -12.36 -26.88
N TYR A 33 10.77 -12.81 -25.99
CA TYR A 33 10.44 -13.88 -25.06
C TYR A 33 9.35 -13.49 -24.07
N LEU A 34 9.33 -12.24 -23.58
CA LEU A 34 8.23 -11.76 -22.73
C LEU A 34 6.89 -11.81 -23.47
N LYS A 35 6.84 -11.33 -24.73
CA LYS A 35 5.63 -11.43 -25.57
C LYS A 35 5.18 -12.88 -25.72
N GLU A 36 6.09 -13.82 -26.00
CA GLU A 36 5.74 -15.24 -26.09
C GLU A 36 5.19 -15.80 -24.77
N ILE A 37 5.82 -15.46 -23.63
CA ILE A 37 5.39 -15.92 -22.30
C ILE A 37 3.97 -15.43 -21.99
N PHE A 38 3.67 -14.15 -22.22
CA PHE A 38 2.36 -13.58 -21.95
C PHE A 38 1.29 -14.02 -22.96
N ASN A 39 1.66 -14.28 -24.21
CA ASN A 39 0.73 -14.83 -25.20
C ASN A 39 0.33 -16.27 -24.87
N ILE A 40 1.27 -17.10 -24.37
CA ILE A 40 1.00 -18.51 -24.12
C ILE A 40 0.36 -18.76 -22.74
N CYS A 41 0.44 -17.82 -21.79
CA CYS A 41 -0.01 -18.04 -20.42
C CYS A 41 -1.52 -18.32 -20.30
N THR A 42 -2.32 -17.79 -21.24
CA THR A 42 -3.78 -17.99 -21.31
C THR A 42 -4.19 -19.22 -22.12
N ASN A 43 -3.26 -19.90 -22.79
CA ASN A 43 -3.57 -21.11 -23.56
C ASN A 43 -4.12 -22.19 -22.62
N PRO A 44 -5.26 -22.85 -22.90
CA PRO A 44 -5.84 -23.86 -22.01
C PRO A 44 -4.96 -25.12 -21.87
N ASN A 45 -4.16 -25.46 -22.88
CA ASN A 45 -3.34 -26.66 -22.90
C ASN A 45 -2.02 -26.46 -22.13
N ARG A 46 -1.91 -27.09 -20.96
CA ARG A 46 -0.74 -27.03 -20.08
C ARG A 46 0.55 -27.49 -20.73
N ASP A 47 0.51 -28.54 -21.54
CA ASP A 47 1.72 -29.13 -22.11
C ASP A 47 2.32 -28.18 -23.15
N ILE A 48 1.47 -27.52 -23.96
CA ILE A 48 1.91 -26.48 -24.88
C ILE A 48 2.60 -25.33 -24.13
N ARG A 49 2.01 -24.85 -23.01
CA ARG A 49 2.64 -23.80 -22.19
C ARG A 49 4.01 -24.21 -21.68
N ILE A 50 4.12 -25.43 -21.14
CA ILE A 50 5.37 -25.97 -20.61
C ILE A 50 6.44 -26.07 -21.70
N GLU A 51 6.10 -26.53 -22.90
CA GLU A 51 7.06 -26.66 -23.99
C GLU A 51 7.59 -25.30 -24.47
N VAL A 52 6.74 -24.27 -24.54
CA VAL A 52 7.19 -22.90 -24.84
C VAL A 52 8.13 -22.38 -23.75
N TYR A 53 7.78 -22.56 -22.47
CA TYR A 53 8.67 -22.13 -21.37
C TYR A 53 10.00 -22.86 -21.37
N LYS A 54 10.01 -24.18 -21.63
CA LYS A 54 11.26 -24.94 -21.75
C LYS A 54 12.11 -24.45 -22.90
N LYS A 55 11.52 -24.18 -24.07
CA LYS A 55 12.25 -23.64 -25.23
C LYS A 55 12.96 -22.33 -24.86
N ILE A 56 12.22 -21.36 -24.34
CA ILE A 56 12.76 -20.06 -23.92
C ILE A 56 13.86 -20.21 -22.87
N LEU A 57 13.67 -21.07 -21.86
CA LEU A 57 14.65 -21.31 -20.80
C LEU A 57 15.87 -22.13 -21.24
N ASN A 58 15.78 -22.84 -22.37
CA ASN A 58 16.91 -23.56 -22.97
C ASN A 58 17.70 -22.67 -23.92
N ASP A 59 17.02 -21.72 -24.59
CA ASP A 59 17.67 -20.72 -25.45
C ASP A 59 18.52 -19.74 -24.62
N LEU A 60 18.18 -19.54 -23.34
CA LEU A 60 18.95 -18.74 -22.38
C LEU A 60 19.71 -19.61 -21.38
N LYS A 61 21.04 -19.57 -21.44
CA LYS A 61 21.93 -20.37 -20.56
C LYS A 61 21.60 -20.14 -19.08
N PHE A 62 21.57 -21.22 -18.30
CA PHE A 62 21.39 -21.12 -16.84
C PHE A 62 22.48 -20.26 -16.21
N GLY A 63 22.09 -19.31 -15.36
CA GLY A 63 23.00 -18.33 -14.74
C GLY A 63 23.54 -17.26 -15.68
N SER A 64 22.98 -17.09 -16.88
CA SER A 64 23.32 -15.95 -17.73
C SER A 64 22.57 -14.69 -17.29
N ILE A 65 23.20 -13.53 -17.53
CA ILE A 65 22.62 -12.22 -17.21
C ILE A 65 21.28 -12.03 -17.95
N GLU A 66 21.18 -12.50 -19.19
CA GLU A 66 19.96 -12.42 -19.99
C GLU A 66 18.82 -13.22 -19.37
N ARG A 67 19.12 -14.42 -18.86
CA ARG A 67 18.12 -15.24 -18.17
C ARG A 67 17.64 -14.60 -16.88
N GLU A 68 18.54 -14.04 -16.08
CA GLU A 68 18.19 -13.32 -14.85
C GLU A 68 17.32 -12.10 -15.16
N LYS A 69 17.71 -11.29 -16.15
CA LYS A 69 16.92 -10.15 -16.63
C LYS A 69 15.54 -10.55 -17.13
N LEU A 70 15.42 -11.66 -17.89
CA LEU A 70 14.12 -12.15 -18.35
C LEU A 70 13.18 -12.43 -17.17
N LEU A 71 13.67 -13.16 -16.16
CA LEU A 71 12.91 -13.51 -14.97
C LEU A 71 12.54 -12.28 -14.16
N GLU A 72 13.46 -11.33 -14.03
CA GLU A 72 13.25 -10.06 -13.35
C GLU A 72 12.16 -9.22 -14.03
N TYR A 73 12.27 -9.01 -15.34
CA TYR A 73 11.26 -8.27 -16.11
C TYR A 73 9.90 -8.95 -16.05
N TYR A 74 9.86 -10.28 -16.20
CA TYR A 74 8.61 -11.04 -16.07
C TYR A 74 7.97 -10.84 -14.69
N ALA A 75 8.73 -10.99 -13.61
CA ALA A 75 8.24 -10.79 -12.25
C ALA A 75 7.76 -9.35 -12.01
N LYS A 76 8.49 -8.36 -12.55
CA LYS A 76 8.17 -6.93 -12.43
C LYS A 76 6.85 -6.60 -13.13
N ILE A 77 6.67 -7.05 -14.37
CA ILE A 77 5.43 -6.86 -15.13
C ILE A 77 4.26 -7.51 -14.39
N MET A 78 4.42 -8.76 -13.92
CA MET A 78 3.38 -9.46 -13.16
C MET A 78 2.99 -8.75 -11.86
N ASP A 79 3.94 -8.15 -11.12
CA ASP A 79 3.62 -7.39 -9.90
C ASP A 79 2.85 -6.10 -10.23
N LEU A 80 3.28 -5.36 -11.25
CA LEU A 80 2.62 -4.12 -11.66
C LEU A 80 1.20 -4.36 -12.20
N GLU A 81 1.01 -5.39 -13.03
CA GLU A 81 -0.32 -5.83 -13.47
C GLU A 81 -1.22 -6.16 -12.28
N ARG A 82 -0.69 -6.90 -11.30
CA ARG A 82 -1.44 -7.26 -10.09
C ARG A 82 -1.83 -6.02 -9.29
N ARG A 83 -0.99 -5.00 -9.23
CA ARG A 83 -1.25 -3.74 -8.52
C ARG A 83 -2.34 -2.94 -9.18
N VAL A 84 -2.23 -2.73 -10.49
CA VAL A 84 -3.27 -2.04 -11.24
C VAL A 84 -4.59 -2.78 -11.15
N ARG A 85 -4.61 -4.11 -11.31
CA ARG A 85 -5.81 -4.91 -11.08
C ARG A 85 -6.41 -4.69 -9.69
N LYS A 86 -5.58 -4.73 -8.65
CA LYS A 86 -6.02 -4.54 -7.26
C LYS A 86 -6.62 -3.14 -7.08
N PHE A 87 -5.99 -2.13 -7.66
CA PHE A 87 -6.44 -0.75 -7.62
C PHE A 87 -7.79 -0.57 -8.31
N VAL A 88 -7.94 -1.06 -9.54
CA VAL A 88 -9.22 -1.05 -10.28
C VAL A 88 -10.31 -1.76 -9.48
N ASN A 89 -10.02 -2.96 -8.97
CA ASN A 89 -10.97 -3.72 -8.17
C ASN A 89 -11.37 -2.99 -6.89
N ALA A 90 -10.44 -2.27 -6.24
CA ALA A 90 -10.72 -1.45 -5.08
C ALA A 90 -11.64 -0.28 -5.43
N LYS A 91 -11.44 0.39 -6.58
CA LYS A 91 -12.36 1.43 -7.07
C LYS A 91 -13.76 0.90 -7.33
N ILE A 92 -13.87 -0.19 -8.08
CA ILE A 92 -15.16 -0.86 -8.35
C ILE A 92 -15.84 -1.28 -7.04
N TYR A 93 -15.07 -1.78 -6.08
CA TYR A 93 -15.60 -2.13 -4.77
C TYR A 93 -16.09 -0.90 -4.01
N ASN A 94 -15.32 0.19 -3.98
CA ASN A 94 -15.72 1.45 -3.33
C ASN A 94 -16.97 2.07 -3.98
N GLU A 95 -17.09 2.07 -5.31
CA GLU A 95 -18.32 2.49 -6.00
C GLU A 95 -19.53 1.63 -5.59
N LYS A 96 -19.31 0.31 -5.42
CA LYS A 96 -20.35 -0.57 -4.88
C LYS A 96 -20.67 -0.24 -3.42
N ILE A 97 -19.72 0.20 -2.59
CA ILE A 97 -20.00 0.66 -1.22
C ILE A 97 -20.79 1.98 -1.24
N GLU A 98 -20.54 2.86 -2.20
CA GLU A 98 -21.28 4.12 -2.35
C GLU A 98 -22.72 3.92 -2.84
N ASN A 99 -23.02 2.77 -3.44
CA ASN A 99 -24.39 2.40 -3.79
C ASN A 99 -25.20 2.03 -2.52
N PRO A 100 -26.25 2.79 -2.17
CA PRO A 100 -27.03 2.58 -0.95
C PRO A 100 -27.81 1.24 -0.92
N ASN A 101 -27.92 0.55 -2.07
CA ASN A 101 -28.57 -0.76 -2.16
C ASN A 101 -27.57 -1.94 -2.09
N SER A 102 -26.29 -1.67 -1.84
CA SER A 102 -25.24 -2.68 -1.80
C SER A 102 -25.01 -3.21 -0.39
N THR A 103 -24.83 -4.53 -0.28
CA THR A 103 -24.43 -5.18 0.97
C THR A 103 -22.97 -4.87 1.37
N ALA A 104 -22.19 -4.22 0.51
CA ALA A 104 -20.82 -3.78 0.79
C ALA A 104 -20.76 -2.56 1.74
N THR A 105 -21.90 -1.93 2.05
CA THR A 105 -22.01 -0.79 2.97
C THR A 105 -21.76 -1.13 4.44
N ALA A 106 -21.67 -2.43 4.79
CA ALA A 106 -21.55 -2.89 6.18
C ALA A 106 -20.31 -2.36 6.92
N ASP A 107 -19.27 -1.99 6.18
CA ASP A 107 -18.00 -1.51 6.72
C ASP A 107 -17.98 0.00 7.01
N ARG A 108 -19.08 0.72 6.74
CA ARG A 108 -19.20 2.17 6.94
C ARG A 108 -19.74 2.54 8.32
N PHE A 109 -19.21 3.62 8.91
CA PHE A 109 -19.71 4.15 10.18
C PHE A 109 -21.20 4.51 10.12
N GLU A 110 -21.68 5.13 9.04
CA GLU A 110 -23.10 5.51 8.92
C GLU A 110 -24.01 4.30 9.00
N TYR A 111 -23.68 3.24 8.24
CA TYR A 111 -24.43 2.00 8.25
C TYR A 111 -24.47 1.38 9.64
N VAL A 112 -23.32 1.31 10.32
CA VAL A 112 -23.22 0.79 11.68
C VAL A 112 -24.10 1.60 12.64
N PHE A 113 -24.09 2.93 12.55
CA PHE A 113 -24.93 3.78 13.39
C PHE A 113 -26.42 3.63 13.11
N PHE A 114 -26.83 3.54 11.85
CA PHE A 114 -28.22 3.28 11.49
C PHE A 114 -28.69 1.92 12.03
N ARG A 115 -27.86 0.87 11.88
CA ARG A 115 -28.17 -0.45 12.45
C ARG A 115 -28.27 -0.45 13.97
N MET A 116 -27.35 0.22 14.66
CA MET A 116 -27.42 0.36 16.12
C MET A 116 -28.70 1.06 16.56
N LYS A 117 -29.14 2.07 15.80
CA LYS A 117 -30.41 2.78 16.05
C LYS A 117 -31.61 1.87 15.82
N ASP A 118 -31.66 1.15 14.70
CA ASP A 118 -32.75 0.22 14.36
C ASP A 118 -32.87 -0.91 15.39
N GLU A 119 -31.73 -1.38 15.91
CA GLU A 119 -31.66 -2.42 16.93
C GLU A 119 -31.83 -1.89 18.37
N ASN A 120 -32.06 -0.58 18.54
CA ASN A 120 -32.23 0.09 19.83
C ASN A 120 -31.07 -0.17 20.81
N VAL A 121 -29.84 -0.11 20.31
CA VAL A 121 -28.64 -0.26 21.15
C VAL A 121 -28.58 0.86 22.19
N PRO A 122 -28.43 0.56 23.49
CA PRO A 122 -28.36 1.58 24.53
C PRO A 122 -27.17 2.53 24.36
N GLU A 123 -27.39 3.82 24.61
CA GLU A 123 -26.34 4.87 24.51
C GLU A 123 -25.09 4.56 25.34
N GLU A 124 -25.26 3.96 26.52
CA GLU A 124 -24.16 3.52 27.38
C GLU A 124 -23.28 2.48 26.66
N LYS A 125 -23.88 1.55 25.91
CA LYS A 125 -23.15 0.54 25.14
C LYS A 125 -22.43 1.12 23.94
N VAL A 126 -23.03 2.12 23.28
CA VAL A 126 -22.37 2.87 22.20
C VAL A 126 -21.15 3.60 22.75
N THR A 127 -21.32 4.27 23.89
CA THR A 127 -20.26 5.04 24.56
C THR A 127 -19.13 4.10 25.02
N GLU A 128 -19.47 3.00 25.68
CA GLU A 128 -18.50 1.98 26.12
C GLU A 128 -17.73 1.40 24.92
N PHE A 129 -18.43 1.05 23.84
CA PHE A 129 -17.78 0.51 22.65
C PHE A 129 -16.81 1.50 22.04
N PHE A 130 -17.26 2.68 21.60
CA PHE A 130 -16.40 3.62 20.88
C PHE A 130 -15.32 4.25 21.76
N ASN A 131 -15.63 4.57 23.01
CA ASN A 131 -14.71 5.29 23.88
C ASN A 131 -13.84 4.40 24.74
N GLN A 132 -14.01 3.07 24.69
CA GLN A 132 -13.18 2.15 25.48
C GLN A 132 -12.66 1.00 24.63
N ASN A 133 -13.52 0.36 23.83
CA ASN A 133 -13.24 -0.93 23.18
C ASN A 133 -12.90 -0.85 21.69
N ALA A 134 -13.31 0.21 20.98
CA ALA A 134 -13.07 0.41 19.55
C ALA A 134 -11.63 0.84 19.31
N TYR A 135 -10.71 -0.07 19.59
CA TYR A 135 -9.28 0.15 19.52
C TYR A 135 -8.60 -1.09 18.93
N ALA A 136 -8.13 -0.96 17.69
CA ALA A 136 -7.45 -2.02 16.97
C ALA A 136 -5.93 -1.83 17.05
N ILE A 137 -5.21 -2.90 17.40
CA ILE A 137 -3.75 -2.93 17.34
C ILE A 137 -3.32 -3.75 16.13
N PHE A 138 -2.74 -3.10 15.13
CA PHE A 138 -2.14 -3.78 13.98
C PHE A 138 -0.65 -3.95 14.19
N SER A 139 -0.16 -5.19 14.09
CA SER A 139 1.27 -5.48 14.14
C SER A 139 1.84 -5.62 12.73
N LEU A 140 2.78 -4.74 12.37
CA LEU A 140 3.52 -4.81 11.12
C LEU A 140 4.69 -5.78 11.26
N THR A 141 4.61 -6.89 10.53
CA THR A 141 5.62 -7.95 10.46
C THR A 141 6.35 -7.92 9.12
N MET A 142 7.54 -8.53 9.07
CA MET A 142 8.32 -8.60 7.83
C MET A 142 7.80 -9.65 6.86
N HIS A 143 7.89 -9.35 5.57
CA HIS A 143 7.41 -10.25 4.53
C HIS A 143 8.35 -11.46 4.41
N PRO A 144 7.85 -12.70 4.55
CA PRO A 144 8.71 -13.87 4.77
C PRO A 144 9.48 -14.35 3.53
N THR A 145 8.99 -14.05 2.32
CA THR A 145 9.33 -14.86 1.14
C THR A 145 9.81 -14.12 -0.09
N ASN A 146 10.12 -12.82 -0.03
CA ASN A 146 10.59 -12.11 -1.22
C ASN A 146 11.94 -11.45 -0.98
N PRO A 147 13.01 -11.90 -1.66
CA PRO A 147 14.20 -11.09 -1.83
C PRO A 147 13.83 -10.02 -2.86
N THR A 148 12.94 -9.09 -2.52
CA THR A 148 12.77 -7.87 -3.30
C THR A 148 13.83 -6.87 -2.86
N SER A 149 14.33 -6.02 -3.76
CA SER A 149 15.16 -4.91 -3.31
C SER A 149 14.33 -3.97 -2.43
N THR A 150 15.00 -3.29 -1.49
CA THR A 150 14.35 -2.30 -0.62
C THR A 150 13.72 -1.18 -1.45
N ASP A 151 14.45 -0.68 -2.44
CA ASP A 151 13.99 0.44 -3.26
C ASP A 151 12.77 0.07 -4.10
N TYR A 152 12.77 -1.12 -4.72
CA TYR A 152 11.58 -1.62 -5.44
C TYR A 152 10.41 -1.86 -4.50
N THR A 153 10.66 -2.38 -3.29
CA THR A 153 9.60 -2.59 -2.29
C THR A 153 8.97 -1.27 -1.84
N ILE A 154 9.76 -0.22 -1.67
CA ILE A 154 9.25 1.10 -1.29
C ILE A 154 8.50 1.73 -2.47
N HIS A 155 9.16 1.86 -3.61
CA HIS A 155 8.61 2.62 -4.75
C HIS A 155 7.54 1.83 -5.50
N GLY A 156 7.83 0.60 -5.91
CA GLY A 156 6.86 -0.26 -6.60
C GLY A 156 5.88 -0.90 -5.63
N GLY A 157 6.38 -1.30 -4.46
CA GLY A 157 5.64 -2.15 -3.54
C GLY A 157 4.63 -1.41 -2.64
N ILE A 158 4.98 -0.20 -2.21
CA ILE A 158 4.25 0.55 -1.19
C ILE A 158 3.67 1.83 -1.78
N GLN A 159 4.46 2.57 -2.58
CA GLN A 159 4.08 3.91 -3.05
C GLN A 159 3.38 3.93 -4.41
N PHE A 160 3.61 2.95 -5.29
CA PHE A 160 3.11 2.96 -6.67
C PHE A 160 1.60 3.21 -6.76
N ASP A 161 0.82 2.57 -5.90
CA ASP A 161 -0.63 2.67 -5.87
C ASP A 161 -1.12 4.12 -5.67
N LYS A 162 -0.32 5.01 -5.06
CA LYS A 162 -0.65 6.45 -4.89
C LYS A 162 -0.64 7.23 -6.20
N TYR A 163 0.18 6.81 -7.15
CA TYR A 163 0.40 7.53 -8.40
C TYR A 163 -0.58 7.09 -9.48
N LEU A 164 -1.28 5.96 -9.31
CA LEU A 164 -2.21 5.42 -10.30
C LEU A 164 -3.35 6.37 -10.70
N GLU A 165 -3.66 7.38 -9.87
CA GLU A 165 -4.70 8.39 -10.16
C GLU A 165 -4.18 9.67 -10.84
N ASN A 166 -2.88 9.97 -10.71
CA ASN A 166 -2.29 11.18 -11.29
C ASN A 166 -1.39 10.79 -12.47
N HIS A 167 -1.83 11.09 -13.69
CA HIS A 167 -1.12 10.70 -14.91
C HIS A 167 0.34 11.19 -14.92
N ILE A 168 0.65 12.41 -14.49
CA ILE A 168 2.02 12.92 -14.58
C ILE A 168 2.93 12.17 -13.60
N ASP A 169 2.50 12.03 -12.35
CA ASP A 169 3.29 11.34 -11.33
C ASP A 169 3.38 9.83 -11.62
N TYR A 170 2.34 9.25 -12.24
CA TYR A 170 2.31 7.86 -12.69
C TYR A 170 3.42 7.56 -13.69
N GLU A 171 3.56 8.39 -14.72
CA GLU A 171 4.56 8.22 -15.77
C GLU A 171 5.99 8.28 -15.22
N GLU A 172 6.28 9.30 -14.41
CA GLU A 172 7.59 9.47 -13.79
C GLU A 172 7.94 8.29 -12.88
N HIS A 173 6.96 7.84 -12.09
CA HIS A 173 7.19 6.75 -11.16
C HIS A 173 7.30 5.41 -11.89
N LEU A 174 6.53 5.16 -12.94
CA LEU A 174 6.67 3.95 -13.76
C LEU A 174 8.06 3.89 -14.42
N HIS A 175 8.56 5.01 -14.94
CA HIS A 175 9.93 5.11 -15.44
C HIS A 175 10.97 4.82 -14.36
N LEU A 176 10.79 5.31 -13.14
CA LEU A 176 11.65 4.92 -12.02
C LEU A 176 11.65 3.39 -11.80
N LEU A 177 10.48 2.76 -11.82
CA LEU A 177 10.35 1.31 -11.60
C LEU A 177 11.02 0.46 -12.68
N GLU A 178 11.14 0.97 -13.91
CA GLU A 178 11.86 0.29 -15.01
C GLU A 178 13.32 0.01 -14.62
N TYR A 179 13.98 0.98 -13.97
CA TYR A 179 15.39 0.88 -13.57
C TYR A 179 15.64 0.21 -12.21
N LEU A 180 14.62 0.13 -11.34
CA LEU A 180 14.79 -0.50 -10.03
C LEU A 180 14.90 -2.01 -10.14
N THR A 181 15.88 -2.60 -9.46
CA THR A 181 16.02 -4.05 -9.44
C THR A 181 14.90 -4.68 -8.62
N LEU A 182 14.13 -5.62 -9.18
CA LEU A 182 13.11 -6.32 -8.39
C LEU A 182 13.78 -7.29 -7.43
N VAL A 183 14.70 -8.13 -7.91
CA VAL A 183 15.38 -9.16 -7.10
C VAL A 183 16.48 -8.51 -6.24
N GLY A 184 16.37 -8.66 -4.93
CA GLY A 184 17.32 -8.20 -3.93
C GLY A 184 18.15 -9.33 -3.32
N GLN A 185 19.05 -8.96 -2.42
CA GLN A 185 19.68 -9.89 -1.49
C GLN A 185 18.82 -10.06 -0.24
N LYS A 186 19.18 -10.99 0.64
CA LYS A 186 18.59 -11.06 1.99
C LYS A 186 18.73 -9.69 2.65
N LYS A 187 17.59 -9.12 3.06
CA LYS A 187 17.55 -7.78 3.66
C LYS A 187 18.21 -7.78 5.03
N THR A 188 18.88 -6.69 5.36
CA THR A 188 19.27 -6.41 6.73
C THR A 188 18.07 -5.91 7.53
N VAL A 189 18.14 -6.01 8.87
CA VAL A 189 17.11 -5.45 9.77
C VAL A 189 16.88 -3.96 9.47
N GLN A 190 17.93 -3.21 9.12
CA GLN A 190 17.79 -1.78 8.80
C GLN A 190 17.06 -1.55 7.47
N GLN A 191 17.22 -2.44 6.48
CA GLN A 191 16.47 -2.37 5.22
C GLN A 191 14.99 -2.67 5.44
N GLU A 192 14.69 -3.67 6.26
CA GLU A 192 13.33 -4.02 6.69
C GLU A 192 12.64 -2.88 7.47
N VAL A 193 13.39 -2.19 8.34
CA VAL A 193 12.90 -0.99 9.04
C VAL A 193 12.60 0.17 8.07
N LYS A 194 13.39 0.33 6.99
CA LYS A 194 13.10 1.35 5.96
C LYS A 194 11.78 1.07 5.22
N GLU A 195 11.50 -0.19 4.89
CA GLU A 195 10.22 -0.59 4.30
C GLU A 195 9.06 -0.33 5.25
N THR A 196 9.25 -0.65 6.54
CA THR A 196 8.26 -0.34 7.58
C THR A 196 8.00 1.16 7.67
N ILE A 197 9.03 1.99 7.64
CA ILE A 197 8.89 3.46 7.63
C ILE A 197 8.04 3.92 6.45
N ALA A 198 8.27 3.38 5.25
CA ALA A 198 7.45 3.73 4.09
C ALA A 198 5.97 3.36 4.29
N ILE A 199 5.67 2.24 4.96
CA ILE A 199 4.28 1.88 5.32
C ILE A 199 3.71 2.86 6.35
N ILE A 200 4.48 3.20 7.39
CA ILE A 200 4.06 4.15 8.44
C ILE A 200 3.72 5.51 7.82
N ASP A 201 4.47 5.95 6.82
CA ASP A 201 4.17 7.20 6.12
C ASP A 201 2.79 7.16 5.44
N ILE A 202 2.42 6.04 4.82
CA ILE A 202 1.07 5.87 4.25
C ILE A 202 0.01 5.90 5.34
N ILE A 203 0.22 5.16 6.43
CA ILE A 203 -0.72 5.14 7.55
C ILE A 203 -0.87 6.55 8.12
N TYR A 204 0.22 7.30 8.29
CA TYR A 204 0.19 8.67 8.77
C TYR A 204 -0.65 9.57 7.86
N GLU A 205 -0.37 9.55 6.55
CA GLU A 205 -1.08 10.36 5.55
C GLU A 205 -2.58 10.00 5.44
N THR A 206 -2.94 8.75 5.71
CA THR A 206 -4.34 8.28 5.61
C THR A 206 -5.09 8.29 6.94
N SER A 207 -4.39 8.40 8.06
CA SER A 207 -4.97 8.30 9.41
C SER A 207 -6.06 9.34 9.70
N THR A 208 -5.93 10.55 9.13
CA THR A 208 -6.93 11.60 9.32
C THR A 208 -8.24 11.28 8.60
N LYS A 209 -8.20 10.56 7.46
CA LYS A 209 -9.39 10.23 6.67
C LYS A 209 -10.40 9.42 7.46
N VAL A 210 -9.96 8.40 8.20
CA VAL A 210 -10.84 7.56 9.04
C VAL A 210 -11.53 8.38 10.13
N ARG A 211 -10.80 9.34 10.73
CA ARG A 211 -11.38 10.26 11.71
C ARG A 211 -12.40 11.20 11.07
N ASP A 212 -12.08 11.73 9.90
CA ASP A 212 -12.97 12.62 9.16
C ASP A 212 -14.25 11.88 8.72
N GLU A 213 -14.14 10.63 8.25
CA GLU A 213 -15.26 9.74 7.95
C GLU A 213 -16.16 9.50 9.18
N LEU A 214 -15.57 9.25 10.36
CA LEU A 214 -16.32 9.14 11.61
C LEU A 214 -17.08 10.43 11.93
N ILE A 215 -16.43 11.60 11.77
CA ILE A 215 -17.06 12.90 12.01
C ILE A 215 -18.23 13.15 11.05
N GLU A 216 -18.04 12.87 9.76
CA GLU A 216 -19.12 13.02 8.77
C GLU A 216 -20.28 12.06 9.04
N ALA A 217 -20.00 10.83 9.48
CA ALA A 217 -21.04 9.88 9.86
C ALA A 217 -21.85 10.36 11.07
N LEU A 218 -21.17 10.93 12.07
CA LEU A 218 -21.83 11.50 13.26
C LEU A 218 -22.77 12.66 12.92
N LYS A 219 -22.47 13.47 11.89
CA LYS A 219 -23.39 14.52 11.43
C LYS A 219 -24.72 13.96 10.91
N GLN A 220 -24.70 12.75 10.34
CA GLN A 220 -25.90 12.06 9.85
C GLN A 220 -26.67 11.36 10.98
N THR A 221 -26.00 11.08 12.11
CA THR A 221 -26.62 10.52 13.31
C THR A 221 -26.32 11.37 14.57
N PRO A 222 -26.91 12.59 14.69
CA PRO A 222 -26.55 13.55 15.73
C PRO A 222 -26.77 13.06 17.18
N SER A 223 -27.63 12.05 17.37
CA SER A 223 -27.83 11.42 18.69
C SER A 223 -26.55 10.81 19.27
N TYR A 224 -25.60 10.41 18.42
CA TYR A 224 -24.33 9.82 18.84
C TYR A 224 -23.17 10.80 18.94
N GLU A 225 -23.32 12.04 18.45
CA GLU A 225 -22.26 13.05 18.41
C GLU A 225 -21.69 13.35 19.81
N LYS A 226 -22.57 13.37 20.83
CA LYS A 226 -22.17 13.62 22.23
C LYS A 226 -21.65 12.38 22.96
N LEU A 227 -21.86 11.20 22.39
CA LEU A 227 -21.50 9.93 23.01
C LEU A 227 -20.10 9.46 22.60
N ILE A 228 -19.62 9.85 21.42
CA ILE A 228 -18.40 9.32 20.82
C ILE A 228 -17.28 10.37 20.86
N ASP A 229 -16.15 10.04 21.49
CA ASP A 229 -14.94 10.86 21.47
C ASP A 229 -14.14 10.62 20.20
N VAL A 230 -14.34 11.49 19.20
CA VAL A 230 -13.63 11.44 17.91
C VAL A 230 -12.13 11.72 17.99
N ASN A 231 -11.61 12.14 19.16
CA ASN A 231 -10.17 12.35 19.36
C ASN A 231 -9.50 11.14 20.00
N ARG A 232 -10.26 10.13 20.42
CA ARG A 232 -9.71 8.87 20.88
C ARG A 232 -9.07 8.11 19.70
N PRO A 233 -7.86 7.56 19.84
CA PRO A 233 -7.27 6.74 18.79
C PRO A 233 -8.10 5.46 18.62
N LEU A 234 -8.50 5.16 17.38
CA LEU A 234 -9.14 3.89 17.01
C LEU A 234 -8.12 2.82 16.58
N ILE A 235 -6.94 3.25 16.16
CA ILE A 235 -5.91 2.39 15.60
C ILE A 235 -4.56 2.70 16.25
N GLN A 236 -3.86 1.65 16.69
CA GLN A 236 -2.44 1.71 17.03
C GLN A 236 -1.65 0.73 16.19
N VAL A 237 -0.53 1.21 15.65
CA VAL A 237 0.41 0.39 14.91
C VAL A 237 1.55 -0.04 15.83
N SER A 238 1.83 -1.34 15.85
CA SER A 238 2.99 -1.95 16.50
C SER A 238 3.93 -2.49 15.43
N ILE A 239 5.24 -2.47 15.68
CA ILE A 239 6.26 -2.80 14.68
C ILE A 239 7.14 -3.93 15.19
N TRP A 240 7.23 -5.02 14.43
CA TRP A 240 8.05 -6.17 14.76
C TRP A 240 9.42 -6.14 14.07
N ALA A 241 9.51 -5.50 12.90
CA ALA A 241 10.74 -5.34 12.11
C ALA A 241 11.94 -4.83 12.92
N ALA A 242 11.66 -4.07 13.98
CA ALA A 242 12.67 -3.44 14.82
C ALA A 242 13.17 -4.32 15.98
N GLY A 243 12.54 -5.46 16.29
CA GLY A 243 12.77 -6.15 17.56
C GLY A 243 12.37 -7.61 17.65
N ASP A 244 11.95 -8.24 16.56
CA ASP A 244 11.74 -9.69 16.53
C ASP A 244 13.09 -10.42 16.44
N GLY A 245 13.67 -10.67 17.62
CA GLY A 245 14.94 -11.38 17.79
C GLY A 245 14.79 -12.90 17.88
N ASP A 246 13.57 -13.44 17.85
CA ASP A 246 13.37 -14.88 17.98
C ASP A 246 13.95 -15.62 16.77
N GLY A 247 14.96 -16.46 17.03
CA GLY A 247 15.67 -17.20 15.98
C GLY A 247 16.47 -16.35 14.98
N ASN A 248 16.64 -15.03 15.19
CA ASN A 248 17.34 -14.13 14.28
C ASN A 248 18.54 -13.42 14.94
N GLU A 249 19.73 -13.97 14.73
CA GLU A 249 21.00 -13.41 15.26
C GLU A 249 21.30 -11.98 14.76
N ASN A 250 20.72 -11.55 13.64
CA ASN A 250 20.93 -10.21 13.08
C ASN A 250 20.05 -9.15 13.74
N ALA A 251 19.03 -9.55 14.50
CA ALA A 251 18.12 -8.68 15.25
C ALA A 251 18.61 -8.52 16.71
N ASP A 252 19.85 -8.05 16.85
CA ASP A 252 20.49 -7.82 18.14
C ASP A 252 20.08 -6.48 18.80
N VAL A 253 20.60 -6.23 20.01
CA VAL A 253 20.33 -5.00 20.77
C VAL A 253 20.80 -3.75 20.02
N TYR A 254 21.86 -3.85 19.23
CA TYR A 254 22.35 -2.72 18.43
C TYR A 254 21.39 -2.43 17.27
N ALA A 255 20.93 -3.45 16.55
CA ALA A 255 19.94 -3.34 15.49
C ALA A 255 18.64 -2.72 16.01
N LEU A 256 18.14 -3.18 17.16
CA LEU A 256 16.97 -2.59 17.83
C LEU A 256 17.19 -1.10 18.14
N LYS A 257 18.34 -0.74 18.72
CA LYS A 257 18.67 0.66 19.02
C LYS A 257 18.68 1.52 17.76
N GLN A 258 19.28 1.04 16.67
CA GLN A 258 19.30 1.77 15.40
C GLN A 258 17.90 1.90 14.79
N ALA A 259 17.09 0.85 14.85
CA ALA A 259 15.72 0.87 14.36
C ALA A 259 14.87 1.91 15.13
N VAL A 260 14.94 1.93 16.46
CA VAL A 260 14.25 2.90 17.30
C VAL A 260 14.69 4.34 16.98
N LEU A 261 15.98 4.57 16.75
CA LEU A 261 16.50 5.89 16.37
C LEU A 261 15.94 6.33 15.02
N GLN A 262 15.93 5.46 14.01
CA GLN A 262 15.38 5.76 12.68
C GLN A 262 13.89 6.09 12.76
N LEU A 263 13.10 5.30 13.50
CA LEU A 263 11.67 5.54 13.71
C LEU A 263 11.42 6.88 14.39
N LYS A 264 12.15 7.20 15.47
CA LYS A 264 12.05 8.50 16.16
C LYS A 264 12.40 9.67 15.24
N GLN A 265 13.45 9.53 14.43
CA GLN A 265 13.85 10.54 13.47
C GLN A 265 12.77 10.77 12.42
N ARG A 266 12.16 9.69 11.90
CA ARG A 266 11.07 9.80 10.92
C ARG A 266 9.84 10.49 11.51
N ILE A 267 9.38 10.06 12.69
CA ILE A 267 8.25 10.69 13.38
C ILE A 267 8.50 12.18 13.58
N LYS A 268 9.71 12.57 14.02
CA LYS A 268 10.10 13.97 14.15
C LYS A 268 10.00 14.72 12.83
N GLN A 269 10.45 14.13 11.72
CA GLN A 269 10.36 14.76 10.40
C GLN A 269 8.91 14.97 9.95
N LEU A 270 8.02 13.99 10.18
CA LEU A 270 6.60 14.10 9.83
C LEU A 270 5.95 15.29 10.54
N TYR A 271 6.09 15.37 11.87
CA TYR A 271 5.55 16.51 12.63
C TYR A 271 6.15 17.85 12.22
N LEU A 272 7.46 17.90 11.94
CA LEU A 272 8.10 19.13 11.46
C LEU A 272 7.56 19.58 10.10
N ASN A 273 7.26 18.63 9.21
CA ASN A 273 6.68 18.95 7.90
C ASN A 273 5.27 19.52 8.05
N ASP A 274 4.46 18.99 8.96
CA ASP A 274 3.12 19.52 9.21
C ASP A 274 3.15 20.91 9.85
N ILE A 275 4.03 21.11 10.84
CA ILE A 275 4.25 22.44 11.44
C ILE A 275 4.65 23.46 10.37
N LYS A 276 5.49 23.08 9.41
CA LYS A 276 5.90 23.98 8.32
C LYS A 276 4.71 24.41 7.45
N LYS A 277 3.77 23.49 7.18
CA LYS A 277 2.57 23.72 6.36
C LYS A 277 1.52 24.60 7.04
N LEU A 278 1.56 24.76 8.37
CA LEU A 278 0.61 25.61 9.08
C LEU A 278 0.74 27.09 8.69
N SER A 279 -0.40 27.78 8.62
CA SER A 279 -0.46 29.23 8.46
C SER A 279 0.13 29.95 9.69
N TYR A 280 0.42 31.25 9.54
CA TYR A 280 0.90 32.06 10.65
C TYR A 280 -0.07 32.07 11.83
N ASP A 281 -1.37 32.23 11.57
CA ASP A 281 -2.40 32.27 12.60
C ASP A 281 -2.54 30.94 13.34
N GLN A 282 -2.45 29.82 12.62
CA GLN A 282 -2.47 28.48 13.21
C GLN A 282 -1.24 28.24 14.10
N LYS A 283 -0.05 28.65 13.64
CA LYS A 283 1.19 28.58 14.43
C LYS A 283 1.06 29.39 15.72
N LYS A 284 0.49 30.59 15.65
CA LYS A 284 0.26 31.45 16.81
C LYS A 284 -0.68 30.82 17.83
N ILE A 285 -1.80 30.25 17.38
CA ILE A 285 -2.75 29.54 18.26
C ILE A 285 -2.07 28.36 18.99
N ILE A 286 -1.24 27.59 18.29
CA ILE A 286 -0.50 26.47 18.90
C ILE A 286 0.51 26.98 19.92
N GLN A 287 1.27 28.01 19.57
CA GLN A 287 2.25 28.61 20.46
C GLN A 287 1.60 29.15 21.74
N ASP A 288 0.46 29.84 21.62
CA ASP A 288 -0.30 30.35 22.75
C ASP A 288 -0.83 29.21 23.64
N LYS A 289 -1.24 28.07 23.05
CA LYS A 289 -1.65 26.87 23.82
C LYS A 289 -0.49 26.17 24.52
N LEU A 290 0.71 26.17 23.94
CA LEU A 290 1.90 25.54 24.53
C LEU A 290 2.53 26.37 25.66
N ILE A 291 2.36 27.69 25.63
CA ILE A 291 2.86 28.59 26.68
C ILE A 291 1.92 28.62 27.89
N ASN A 292 0.61 28.43 27.66
CA ASN A 292 -0.43 28.52 28.70
C ASN A 292 -0.86 27.17 29.30
N ASN A 293 -0.19 26.06 28.94
CA ASN A 293 -0.27 24.75 29.61
C ASN A 293 1.07 24.43 30.25
#